data_AF-A0A6J6GL95-F1
#
_entry.id   AF-A0A6J6GL95-F1
#
_cell.length_a   1.000
_cell.length_b   1.000
_cell.length_c   1.000
_cell.angle_alpha   90.00
_cell.angle_beta   90.00
_cell.angle_gamma   90.00
#
_symmetry.space_group_name_H-M   'P 1'
#
loop_
_entity.id
_entity.type
_entity.pdbx_description
1 polymer ?
#
loop_
_entity_poly.entity_id
_entity_poly.type
_entity_poly.pdbx_seq_one_letter_code
_entity_poly.pdbx_strand_id
1 'polypeptide(L)' 'MNDEAGLRQTFIDYQRTGFGGWPWPVDGPVHAADRQRFALHPDGRLEEPV' A
#
# COMPACT_ATOMS: atom_id res chain seq x y z
N MET A 1 -22.17 4.51 9.13
CA MET A 1 -21.03 3.94 8.39
C MET A 1 -20.26 2.99 9.30
N ASN A 2 -20.95 2.02 9.91
CA ASN A 2 -20.40 0.93 10.74
C ASN A 2 -21.41 -0.24 10.74
N ASP A 3 -22.07 -0.45 9.60
CA ASP A 3 -23.09 -1.46 9.38
C ASP A 3 -22.77 -2.23 8.09
N GLU A 4 -23.41 -3.38 7.92
CA GLU A 4 -23.15 -4.29 6.81
C GLU A 4 -23.42 -3.63 5.43
N ALA A 5 -24.39 -2.72 5.37
CA ALA A 5 -24.70 -1.94 4.18
C ALA A 5 -23.54 -1.01 3.80
N GLY A 6 -22.94 -0.32 4.78
CA GLY A 6 -21.76 0.52 4.58
C GLY A 6 -20.56 -0.28 4.08
N LEU A 7 -20.32 -1.47 4.64
CA LEU A 7 -19.27 -2.38 4.15
C LEU A 7 -19.47 -2.78 2.68
N ARG A 8 -20.69 -3.19 2.30
CA ARG A 8 -21.02 -3.53 0.91
C ARG A 8 -20.80 -2.37 -0.05
N GLN A 9 -21.20 -1.16 0.34
CA GLN A 9 -20.99 0.04 -0.48
C GLN A 9 -19.49 0.32 -0.69
N THR A 10 -18.68 0.22 0.38
CA THR A 10 -17.23 0.38 0.30
C THR A 10 -16.57 -0.63 -0.64
N PHE A 11 -17.04 -1.88 -0.67
CA PHE A 11 -16.55 -2.88 -1.62
C PHE A 11 -16.89 -2.52 -3.08
N ILE A 12 -18.11 -2.04 -3.35
CA ILE A 12 -18.53 -1.60 -4.69
C ILE A 12 -17.67 -0.40 -5.15
N ASP A 13 -17.44 0.56 -4.26
CA ASP A 13 -16.65 1.75 -4.55
C ASP A 13 -15.17 1.40 -4.80
N TYR A 14 -14.61 0.48 -4.01
CA TYR A 14 -13.26 -0.05 -4.21
C TYR A 14 -13.12 -0.80 -5.54
N GLN A 15 -14.07 -1.66 -5.90
CA GLN A 15 -14.03 -2.41 -7.18
C GLN A 15 -14.05 -1.50 -8.41
N ARG A 16 -14.66 -0.31 -8.31
CA ARG A 16 -14.81 0.58 -9.45
C ARG A 16 -13.50 1.30 -9.81
N THR A 17 -12.78 1.79 -8.80
CA THR A 17 -11.58 2.64 -9.04
C THR A 17 -10.46 2.46 -8.03
N GLY A 18 -10.57 1.55 -7.06
CA GLY A 18 -9.60 1.46 -5.96
C GLY A 18 -9.47 2.77 -5.16
N PHE A 19 -10.56 3.54 -5.03
CA PHE A 19 -10.60 4.88 -4.45
C PHE A 19 -9.78 5.95 -5.19
N GLY A 20 -9.87 5.98 -6.53
CA GLY A 20 -9.26 7.04 -7.34
C GLY A 20 -8.01 6.63 -8.10
N GLY A 21 -7.77 5.33 -8.21
CA GLY A 21 -6.64 4.74 -8.92
C GLY A 21 -5.41 4.69 -8.02
N TRP A 22 -4.74 3.53 -7.99
CA TRP A 22 -3.43 3.44 -7.37
C TRP A 22 -2.42 4.19 -8.26
N PRO A 23 -1.68 5.18 -7.72
CA PRO A 23 -0.79 6.01 -8.55
C PRO A 23 0.46 5.26 -9.02
N TRP A 24 0.69 4.05 -8.49
CA TRP A 24 1.83 3.22 -8.82
C TRP A 24 1.45 2.18 -9.88
N PRO A 25 2.38 1.79 -10.78
CA PRO A 25 2.12 0.83 -11.85
C PRO A 25 1.90 -0.61 -11.35
N VAL A 26 2.08 -0.85 -10.06
CA VAL A 26 1.99 -2.16 -9.40
C VAL A 26 1.14 -2.03 -8.13
N ASP A 27 0.44 -3.10 -7.75
CA ASP A 27 -0.55 -3.13 -6.67
C ASP A 27 -0.01 -2.72 -5.28
N GLY A 28 1.31 -2.59 -5.13
CA GLY A 28 1.91 -1.98 -3.96
C GLY A 28 3.37 -1.58 -4.21
N PRO A 29 3.93 -0.65 -3.41
CA PRO A 29 5.36 -0.36 -3.39
C PRO A 29 6.11 -1.57 -2.82
N VAL A 30 6.33 -2.59 -3.66
CA VAL A 30 7.21 -3.70 -3.33
C VAL A 30 8.65 -3.26 -3.55
N HIS A 31 9.49 -3.46 -2.53
CA HIS A 31 10.92 -3.37 -2.75
C HIS A 31 11.36 -4.52 -3.67
N ALA A 32 12.40 -4.27 -4.47
CA ALA A 32 12.92 -5.26 -5.40
C ALA A 32 13.28 -6.56 -4.65
N ALA A 33 13.02 -7.70 -5.26
CA ALA A 33 13.15 -9.00 -4.60
C ALA A 33 14.60 -9.35 -4.20
N ASP A 34 15.58 -8.74 -4.86
CA ASP A 34 17.01 -8.82 -4.56
C ASP A 34 17.42 -7.94 -3.38
N ARG A 35 16.57 -7.00 -2.97
CA ARG A 35 16.84 -6.10 -1.86
C ARG A 35 16.60 -6.82 -0.54
N GLN A 36 17.64 -6.92 0.28
CA GLN A 36 17.55 -7.46 1.62
C GLN A 36 16.71 -6.55 2.54
N ARG A 37 16.46 -6.98 3.78
CA ARG A 37 15.79 -6.15 4.78
C ARG A 37 16.55 -4.83 4.94
N PHE A 38 15.85 -3.71 5.06
CA PHE A 38 16.45 -2.42 5.37
C PHE A 38 15.45 -1.53 6.11
N ALA A 39 15.95 -0.52 6.81
CA ALA A 39 15.14 0.56 7.38
C ALA A 39 15.61 1.91 6.83
N LEU A 40 14.72 2.65 6.16
CA LEU A 40 14.96 4.04 5.78
C LEU A 40 14.28 4.95 6.79
N HIS A 41 15.07 5.73 7.51
CA HIS A 41 14.60 6.67 8.52
C HIS A 41 14.20 8.01 7.89
N PRO A 42 13.34 8.82 8.55
CA PRO A 42 12.91 10.13 8.03
C PRO A 42 14.06 11.14 7.81
N ASP A 43 15.20 10.94 8.47
CA ASP A 43 16.43 11.73 8.31
C ASP A 43 17.29 11.28 7.11
N GLY A 44 16.83 10.26 6.37
CA GLY A 44 17.53 9.68 5.23
C GLY A 44 18.54 8.58 5.59
N ARG A 45 18.66 8.21 6.86
CA ARG A 45 19.56 7.12 7.27
C ARG A 45 19.03 5.78 6.78
N LEU A 46 19.90 5.00 6.15
CA LEU A 46 19.62 3.63 5.72
C LEU A 46 20.34 2.64 6.66
N GLU A 47 19.59 1.76 7.32
CA GLU A 47 20.12 0.65 8.10
C GLU A 47 19.89 -0.67 7.35
N GLU A 48 20.94 -1.48 7.23
CA GLU A 48 20.92 -2.83 6.66
C GLU A 48 21.38 -3.84 7.73
N PRO A 49 20.82 -5.06 7.76
CA PRO A 49 21.27 -6.10 8.68
C PRO A 49 22.72 -6.47 8.40
N VAL A 50 23.49 -6.59 9.47
CA VAL A 50 24.83 -7.21 9.49
C VAL A 50 24.78 -8.70 9.21
#